data_AF-A0AAN8ZCJ6-F1
#
_entry.id   AF-A0AAN8ZCJ6-F1
#
_cell.length_a   1.000
_cell.length_b   1.000
_cell.length_c   1.000
_cell.angle_alpha   90.00
_cell.angle_beta   90.00
_cell.angle_gamma   90.00
#
_symmetry.space_group_name_H-M   'P 1'
#
loop_
_entity.id
_entity.type
_entity.pdbx_description
1 polymer ?
#
loop_
_entity_poly.entity_id
_entity_poly.type
_entity_poly.pdbx_seq_one_letter_code
_entity_poly.pdbx_strand_id
1 'polypeptide(L)'
;MEKIQVFSLLLLYVLLWHVASGAVAAANPIDPTDTYVIDIAEFAIKEYNKKSVTNLDFEYVIHGSKELGVKTVDYRLVIAAKEWDTRKYCDVHVVEKLPNYSPRDLLTFKFIEEVPQPPVPTPVTGQRINSMEHLEVSCSKLSQKRS
;
A
#
# COMPACT_ATOMS: atom_id res chain seq x y z
N MET A 1 57.81 -8.37 -0.57
CA MET A 1 57.01 -7.13 -0.74
C MET A 1 55.83 -7.31 -1.70
N GLU A 2 55.69 -8.46 -2.36
CA GLU A 2 54.60 -8.70 -3.34
C GLU A 2 53.25 -9.06 -2.72
N LYS A 3 53.22 -9.60 -1.48
CA LYS A 3 51.98 -10.02 -0.80
C LYS A 3 51.06 -8.85 -0.45
N ILE A 4 51.61 -7.66 -0.15
CA ILE A 4 50.80 -6.49 0.23
C ILE A 4 50.08 -5.91 -0.99
N GLN A 5 50.70 -5.98 -2.16
CA GLN A 5 50.15 -5.43 -3.40
C GLN A 5 48.94 -6.25 -3.90
N VAL A 6 48.98 -7.58 -3.75
CA VAL A 6 47.83 -8.44 -4.09
C VAL A 6 46.65 -8.28 -3.13
N PHE A 7 46.89 -8.08 -1.83
CA PHE A 7 45.81 -7.79 -0.87
C PHE A 7 45.15 -6.43 -1.11
N SER A 8 45.93 -5.41 -1.48
CA SER A 8 45.40 -4.09 -1.84
C SER A 8 44.53 -4.13 -3.09
N LEU A 9 44.92 -4.92 -4.10
CA LEU A 9 44.13 -5.12 -5.31
C LEU A 9 42.86 -5.94 -5.06
N LEU A 10 42.91 -6.94 -4.17
CA LEU A 10 41.75 -7.72 -3.76
C LEU A 10 40.73 -6.85 -2.99
N LEU A 11 41.21 -5.98 -2.09
CA LEU A 11 40.38 -5.02 -1.35
C LEU A 11 39.68 -4.03 -2.29
N LEU A 12 40.40 -3.50 -3.29
CA LEU A 12 39.81 -2.64 -4.32
C LEU A 12 38.77 -3.39 -5.17
N TYR A 13 39.02 -4.66 -5.50
CA TYR A 13 38.05 -5.50 -6.21
C TYR A 13 36.78 -5.73 -5.40
N VAL A 14 36.88 -6.02 -4.09
CA VAL A 14 35.70 -6.19 -3.22
C VAL A 14 34.89 -4.89 -3.09
N LEU A 15 35.56 -3.73 -3.04
CA LEU A 15 34.90 -2.42 -2.98
C LEU A 15 34.15 -2.05 -4.27
N LEU A 16 34.59 -2.55 -5.42
CA LEU A 16 33.92 -2.34 -6.72
C LEU A 16 32.62 -3.14 -6.88
N TRP A 17 32.39 -4.19 -6.09
CA TRP A 17 31.13 -4.96 -6.09
C TRP A 17 30.05 -4.36 -5.16
N HIS A 18 30.40 -3.37 -4.34
CA HIS A 18 29.47 -2.68 -3.45
C HIS A 18 28.81 -1.45 -4.08
N VAL A 19 28.98 -1.22 -5.39
CA VAL A 19 28.10 -0.29 -6.11
C VAL A 19 26.71 -0.91 -6.11
N ALA A 20 25.91 -0.47 -5.14
CA ALA A 20 24.58 -0.93 -4.85
C ALA A 20 23.77 -1.01 -6.14
N SER A 21 23.42 -2.23 -6.55
CA SER A 21 22.27 -2.46 -7.41
C SER A 21 21.04 -2.01 -6.62
N GLY A 22 20.77 -0.71 -6.66
CA GLY A 22 19.50 -0.12 -6.26
C GLY A 22 18.45 -0.52 -7.30
N ALA A 23 18.17 -1.81 -7.42
CA ALA A 23 16.94 -2.27 -8.04
C ALA A 23 15.84 -1.90 -7.05
N VAL A 24 15.22 -0.73 -7.29
CA VAL A 24 13.91 -0.44 -6.72
C VAL A 24 13.02 -1.54 -7.29
N ALA A 25 12.67 -2.54 -6.48
CA ALA A 25 11.73 -3.57 -6.90
C ALA A 25 10.47 -2.84 -7.33
N ALA A 26 10.14 -2.88 -8.62
CA ALA A 26 8.88 -2.36 -9.09
C ALA A 26 7.81 -3.21 -8.40
N ALA A 27 7.05 -2.60 -7.48
CA ALA A 27 5.85 -3.23 -6.95
C ALA A 27 5.01 -3.61 -8.17
N ASN A 28 4.56 -4.87 -8.27
CA ASN A 28 3.65 -5.26 -9.35
C ASN A 28 2.24 -4.98 -8.83
N PRO A 29 1.65 -3.81 -9.15
CA PRO A 29 0.29 -3.52 -8.71
C PRO A 29 -0.66 -4.55 -9.32
N ILE A 30 -1.71 -4.85 -8.58
CA ILE A 30 -2.81 -5.69 -9.04
C ILE A 30 -4.07 -4.86 -9.15
N ASP A 31 -4.97 -5.28 -10.03
CA ASP A 31 -6.29 -4.69 -10.15
C ASP A 31 -7.13 -5.11 -8.91
N PRO A 32 -7.61 -4.16 -8.08
CA PRO A 32 -8.44 -4.48 -6.92
C PRO A 32 -9.82 -5.06 -7.30
N THR A 33 -10.23 -4.93 -8.57
CA THR A 33 -11.51 -5.46 -9.08
C THR A 33 -11.39 -6.84 -9.72
N ASP A 34 -10.17 -7.39 -9.82
CA ASP A 34 -9.94 -8.74 -10.29
C ASP A 34 -10.61 -9.74 -9.32
N THR A 35 -11.48 -10.60 -9.87
CA THR A 35 -12.21 -11.60 -9.10
C THR A 35 -11.29 -12.53 -8.30
N TYR A 36 -10.12 -12.87 -8.83
CA TYR A 36 -9.16 -13.70 -8.13
C TYR A 36 -8.51 -12.98 -6.93
N VAL A 37 -8.30 -11.66 -7.05
CA VAL A 37 -7.79 -10.82 -5.97
C VAL A 37 -8.84 -10.68 -4.87
N ILE A 38 -10.12 -10.55 -5.25
CA ILE A 38 -11.26 -10.57 -4.31
C ILE A 38 -11.30 -11.91 -3.55
N ASP A 39 -11.18 -13.04 -4.25
CA ASP A 39 -11.16 -14.38 -3.62
C ASP A 39 -10.00 -14.53 -2.59
N ILE A 40 -8.86 -13.88 -2.84
CA ILE A 40 -7.72 -13.87 -1.91
C ILE A 40 -8.04 -13.02 -0.68
N ALA A 41 -8.68 -11.86 -0.86
CA ALA A 41 -9.10 -11.01 0.25
C ALA A 41 -10.17 -11.69 1.13
N GLU A 42 -11.17 -12.33 0.51
CA GLU A 42 -12.18 -13.11 1.23
C GLU A 42 -11.57 -14.28 2.00
N PHE A 43 -10.58 -14.97 1.40
CA PHE A 43 -9.80 -16.00 2.09
C PHE A 43 -9.12 -15.43 3.35
N ALA A 44 -8.48 -14.26 3.26
CA ALA A 44 -7.82 -13.63 4.40
C ALA A 44 -8.80 -13.32 5.55
N ILE A 45 -9.97 -12.75 5.23
CA ILE A 45 -11.03 -12.48 6.21
C ILE A 45 -11.52 -13.77 6.87
N LYS A 46 -11.78 -14.81 6.06
CA LYS A 46 -12.25 -16.11 6.54
C LYS A 46 -11.22 -16.77 7.47
N GLU A 47 -9.95 -16.77 7.10
CA GLU A 47 -8.89 -17.34 7.94
C GLU A 47 -8.66 -16.54 9.23
N TYR A 48 -8.80 -15.21 9.18
CA TYR A 48 -8.72 -14.38 10.38
C TYR A 48 -9.90 -14.65 11.33
N ASN A 49 -11.13 -14.65 10.83
CA ASN A 49 -12.34 -14.91 11.63
C ASN A 49 -12.35 -16.34 12.23
N LYS A 50 -11.68 -17.33 11.62
CA LYS A 50 -11.51 -18.66 12.24
C LYS A 50 -10.65 -18.63 13.50
N LYS A 51 -9.64 -17.75 13.53
CA LYS A 51 -8.62 -17.66 14.59
C LYS A 51 -8.94 -16.60 15.64
N SER A 52 -9.87 -15.70 15.35
CA SER A 52 -10.26 -14.58 16.18
C SER A 52 -11.74 -14.69 16.58
N VAL A 53 -12.16 -13.99 17.63
CA VAL A 53 -13.57 -13.91 18.06
C VAL A 53 -14.32 -12.80 17.31
N THR A 54 -13.78 -12.34 16.18
CA THR A 54 -14.38 -11.26 15.37
C THR A 54 -15.28 -11.83 14.29
N ASN A 55 -16.19 -11.00 13.79
CA ASN A 55 -17.01 -11.31 12.63
C ASN A 55 -16.88 -10.19 11.61
N LEU A 56 -15.74 -10.19 10.91
CA LEU A 56 -15.48 -9.23 9.84
C LEU A 56 -16.18 -9.69 8.56
N ASP A 57 -16.95 -8.79 7.96
CA ASP A 57 -17.51 -8.94 6.62
C ASP A 57 -16.59 -8.24 5.63
N PHE A 58 -16.21 -8.94 4.55
CA PHE A 58 -15.44 -8.33 3.46
C PHE A 58 -16.29 -7.28 2.73
N GLU A 59 -15.70 -6.11 2.39
CA GLU A 59 -16.37 -5.10 1.56
C GLU A 59 -15.72 -4.95 0.18
N TYR A 60 -14.45 -4.55 0.13
CA TYR A 60 -13.71 -4.39 -1.13
C TYR A 60 -12.19 -4.34 -0.92
N VAL A 61 -11.44 -4.59 -1.98
CA VAL A 61 -9.99 -4.37 -2.02
C VAL A 61 -9.73 -2.91 -2.39
N ILE A 62 -8.84 -2.24 -1.66
CA ILE A 62 -8.47 -0.84 -1.94
C ILE A 62 -7.35 -0.82 -2.97
N HIS A 63 -6.27 -1.54 -2.68
CA HIS A 63 -5.14 -1.73 -3.59
C HIS A 63 -4.32 -2.94 -3.11
N GLY A 64 -3.36 -3.36 -3.92
CA GLY A 64 -2.43 -4.39 -3.53
C GLY A 64 -1.29 -4.56 -4.52
N SER A 65 -0.40 -5.49 -4.19
CA SER A 65 0.67 -5.93 -5.06
C SER A 65 0.82 -7.44 -5.01
N LYS A 66 1.34 -8.00 -6.10
CA LYS A 66 1.79 -9.39 -6.15
C LYS A 66 3.30 -9.48 -6.35
N GLU A 67 3.93 -10.43 -5.68
CA GLU A 67 5.34 -10.74 -5.84
C GLU A 67 5.48 -12.22 -6.19
N LEU A 68 6.26 -12.51 -7.25
CA LEU A 68 6.53 -13.88 -7.68
C LEU A 68 7.79 -14.38 -6.99
N GLY A 69 7.65 -15.37 -6.11
CA GLY A 69 8.75 -16.16 -5.56
C GLY A 69 9.06 -17.38 -6.42
N VAL A 70 10.15 -18.07 -6.10
CA VAL A 70 10.58 -19.29 -6.85
C VAL A 70 9.52 -20.39 -6.81
N LYS A 71 8.78 -20.50 -5.70
CA LYS A 71 7.72 -21.50 -5.49
C LYS A 71 6.49 -20.92 -4.79
N THR A 72 6.36 -19.60 -4.77
CA THR A 72 5.28 -18.90 -4.08
C THR A 72 4.80 -17.72 -4.88
N VAL A 73 3.55 -17.31 -4.64
CA VAL A 73 3.05 -16.00 -5.03
C VAL A 73 2.57 -15.29 -3.76
N ASP A 74 3.15 -14.13 -3.50
CA ASP A 74 2.88 -13.32 -2.33
C ASP A 74 1.92 -12.19 -2.70
N TYR A 75 0.77 -12.13 -2.03
CA TYR A 75 -0.22 -11.08 -2.19
C TYR A 75 -0.24 -10.20 -0.96
N ARG A 76 0.04 -8.92 -1.14
CA ARG A 76 -0.05 -7.89 -0.09
C ARG A 76 -1.20 -6.96 -0.46
N LEU A 77 -2.27 -7.01 0.30
CA LEU A 77 -3.50 -6.27 0.01
C LEU A 77 -3.82 -5.31 1.15
N VAL A 78 -4.33 -4.14 0.80
CA VAL A 78 -5.06 -3.28 1.72
C VAL A 78 -6.55 -3.43 1.39
N ILE A 79 -7.33 -3.87 2.37
CA ILE A 79 -8.75 -4.21 2.20
C ILE A 79 -9.62 -3.44 3.19
N ALA A 80 -10.86 -3.16 2.77
CA ALA A 80 -11.92 -2.68 3.65
C ALA A 80 -12.77 -3.86 4.13
N ALA A 81 -13.05 -3.88 5.43
CA ALA A 81 -13.93 -4.85 6.06
C ALA A 81 -14.87 -4.14 7.04
N LYS A 82 -16.03 -4.73 7.30
CA LYS A 82 -17.02 -4.21 8.23
C LYS A 82 -17.09 -5.10 9.46
N GLU A 83 -17.07 -4.49 10.64
CA GLU A 83 -17.43 -5.16 11.88
C GLU A 83 -18.69 -4.50 12.44
N TRP A 84 -19.83 -5.19 12.35
CA TRP A 84 -21.15 -4.62 12.60
C TRP A 84 -21.42 -3.38 11.74
N ASP A 85 -21.29 -2.18 12.32
CA ASP A 85 -21.49 -0.88 11.65
C ASP A 85 -20.21 -0.04 11.54
N THR A 86 -19.07 -0.58 11.97
CA THR A 86 -17.79 0.11 11.90
C THR A 86 -16.93 -0.47 10.78
N ARG A 87 -16.59 0.38 9.80
CA ARG A 87 -15.61 0.02 8.77
C ARG A 87 -14.20 0.03 9.36
N LYS A 88 -13.44 -1.00 9.04
CA LYS A 88 -12.03 -1.19 9.37
C LYS A 88 -11.23 -1.39 8.09
N TYR A 89 -9.99 -0.95 8.11
CA TYR A 89 -9.03 -1.19 7.04
C TYR A 89 -8.00 -2.18 7.53
N CYS A 90 -7.57 -3.08 6.66
CA CYS A 90 -6.67 -4.15 7.01
C CYS A 90 -5.54 -4.27 5.99
N ASP A 91 -4.30 -4.32 6.47
CA ASP A 91 -3.15 -4.82 5.72
C ASP A 91 -3.11 -6.35 5.88
N VAL A 92 -3.16 -7.06 4.75
CA VAL A 92 -3.17 -8.53 4.74
C VAL A 92 -2.08 -9.07 3.81
N HIS A 93 -1.42 -10.14 4.25
CA HIS A 93 -0.41 -10.85 3.49
C HIS A 93 -0.80 -12.32 3.35
N VAL A 94 -1.12 -12.73 2.13
CA VAL A 94 -1.48 -14.10 1.76
C VAL A 94 -0.43 -14.67 0.83
N VAL A 95 -0.06 -15.94 1.04
CA VAL A 95 0.89 -16.65 0.19
C VAL A 95 0.25 -17.87 -0.45
N GLU A 96 0.40 -18.00 -1.75
CA GLU A 96 0.05 -19.18 -2.53
C GLU A 96 1.31 -20.01 -2.80
N LYS A 97 1.25 -21.33 -2.55
CA LYS A 97 2.33 -22.26 -2.88
C LYS A 97 2.17 -22.79 -4.31
N LEU A 98 3.29 -22.90 -5.05
CA LEU A 98 3.37 -23.44 -6.41
C LEU A 98 3.96 -24.86 -6.40
N PRO A 99 3.68 -25.71 -7.42
CA PRO A 99 2.87 -25.46 -8.62
C PRO A 99 1.37 -25.70 -8.43
N ASN A 100 0.98 -26.37 -7.35
CA ASN A 100 -0.41 -26.64 -7.03
C ASN A 100 -0.91 -25.51 -6.13
N TYR A 101 -1.69 -24.58 -6.70
CA TYR A 101 -2.24 -23.35 -6.10
C TYR A 101 -3.14 -23.54 -4.84
N SER A 102 -3.05 -24.67 -4.16
CA SER A 102 -3.67 -24.97 -2.88
C SER A 102 -2.70 -25.82 -2.05
N PRO A 103 -2.22 -25.34 -0.89
CA PRO A 103 -2.90 -24.40 0.01
C PRO A 103 -2.35 -22.95 0.01
N ARG A 104 -3.27 -22.00 0.24
CA ARG A 104 -2.99 -20.62 0.65
C ARG A 104 -2.68 -20.56 2.15
N ASP A 105 -1.77 -19.68 2.54
CA ASP A 105 -1.50 -19.36 3.95
C ASP A 105 -1.71 -17.86 4.20
N LEU A 106 -2.48 -17.52 5.23
CA LEU A 106 -2.56 -16.16 5.76
C LEU A 106 -1.36 -15.94 6.71
N LEU A 107 -0.41 -15.10 6.30
CA LEU A 107 0.78 -14.81 7.08
C LEU A 107 0.58 -13.66 8.06
N THR A 108 -0.09 -12.59 7.64
CA THR A 108 -0.31 -11.40 8.46
C THR A 108 -1.67 -10.81 8.18
N PHE A 109 -2.30 -10.30 9.25
CA PHE A 109 -3.54 -9.55 9.21
C PHE A 109 -3.44 -8.44 10.27
N LYS A 110 -3.44 -7.17 9.85
CA LYS A 110 -3.27 -6.01 10.73
C LYS A 110 -4.33 -4.96 10.42
N PHE A 111 -5.02 -4.49 11.46
CA PHE A 111 -5.85 -3.29 11.32
C PHE A 111 -4.96 -2.06 11.11
N ILE A 112 -5.38 -1.17 10.22
CA ILE A 112 -4.72 0.11 9.96
C ILE A 112 -5.72 1.25 10.17
N GLU A 113 -5.26 2.32 10.81
CA GLU A 113 -6.10 3.49 11.14
C GLU A 113 -6.25 4.43 9.94
N GLU A 114 -5.24 4.51 9.09
CA GLU A 114 -5.24 5.28 7.85
C GLU A 114 -4.90 4.35 6.68
N VAL A 115 -5.75 4.36 5.65
CA VAL A 115 -5.37 3.81 4.35
C VAL A 115 -4.18 4.63 3.87
N PRO A 116 -3.00 4.04 3.58
CA PRO A 116 -1.83 4.78 3.14
C PRO A 116 -2.18 5.58 1.89
N GLN A 117 -2.46 6.87 2.05
CA GLN A 117 -2.72 7.74 0.92
C GLN A 117 -1.38 8.13 0.31
N PRO A 118 -1.27 8.31 -1.02
CA PRO A 118 -0.17 9.07 -1.58
C PRO A 118 -0.05 10.39 -0.79
N PRO A 119 1.16 10.90 -0.54
CA PRO A 119 1.42 11.93 0.45
C PRO A 119 0.38 13.03 0.32
N VAL A 120 -0.55 13.09 1.28
CA VAL A 120 -1.53 14.15 1.37
C VAL A 120 -0.70 15.42 1.48
N PRO A 121 -0.77 16.36 0.53
CA PRO A 121 -0.09 17.63 0.69
C PRO A 121 -0.63 18.22 1.98
N THR A 122 0.21 18.28 3.00
CA THR A 122 -0.15 18.81 4.31
C THR A 122 -0.68 20.22 4.06
N PRO A 123 -1.88 20.59 4.54
CA PRO A 123 -2.27 21.98 4.56
C PRO A 123 -1.18 22.71 5.36
N VAL A 124 -0.44 23.59 4.67
CA VAL A 124 0.62 24.38 5.29
C VAL A 124 -0.05 25.21 6.38
N THR A 125 0.00 24.70 7.60
CA THR A 125 -0.58 25.33 8.78
C THR A 125 0.38 26.44 9.16
N GLY A 126 0.20 27.61 8.55
CA GLY A 126 1.10 28.73 8.79
C GLY A 126 1.11 29.85 7.77
N GLN A 127 -0.01 30.22 7.15
CA GLN A 127 -0.15 31.58 6.61
C GLN A 127 -1.56 32.12 6.89
N ARG A 128 -1.68 32.67 8.10
CA ARG A 128 -2.83 33.45 8.53
C ARG A 128 -2.74 34.82 7.84
N ILE A 129 -3.87 35.21 7.23
CA ILE A 129 -4.40 36.57 6.99
C ILE A 129 -3.60 37.56 6.12
N ASN A 130 -4.09 37.79 4.90
CA ASN A 130 -4.57 39.10 4.38
C ASN A 130 -4.67 39.07 2.84
N SER A 131 -5.75 38.51 2.28
CA SER A 131 -6.16 38.81 0.89
C SER A 131 -7.61 38.35 0.62
N MET A 132 -8.55 38.74 1.49
CA MET A 132 -9.98 38.39 1.34
C MET A 132 -10.91 39.60 1.44
N GLU A 133 -10.45 40.80 1.06
CA GLU A 133 -11.35 41.97 0.90
C GLU A 133 -11.70 42.31 -0.55
N HIS A 134 -11.17 41.60 -1.57
CA HIS A 134 -11.37 42.05 -2.95
C HIS A 134 -12.32 41.22 -3.83
N LEU A 135 -12.95 40.16 -3.31
CA LEU A 135 -13.83 39.29 -4.13
C LEU A 135 -15.31 39.29 -3.74
N GLU A 136 -15.72 39.86 -2.59
CA GLU A 136 -17.15 39.94 -2.23
C GLU A 136 -17.93 41.08 -2.91
N VAL A 137 -17.25 42.02 -3.59
CA VAL A 137 -17.94 43.15 -4.26
C VAL A 137 -18.58 42.76 -5.60
N SER A 138 -18.27 41.60 -6.16
CA SER A 138 -18.72 41.24 -7.52
C SER A 138 -20.04 40.45 -7.60
N CYS A 139 -20.51 39.81 -6.53
CA CYS A 139 -21.76 39.02 -6.58
C CYS A 139 -23.02 39.83 -6.25
N SER A 140 -22.91 40.99 -5.60
CA SER A 140 -24.09 41.81 -5.23
C SER A 140 -24.62 42.72 -6.35
N LYS A 141 -23.87 42.92 -7.44
CA LYS A 141 -24.28 43.81 -8.56
C LYS A 141 -25.03 43.15 -9.72
N LEU A 142 -25.23 41.83 -9.70
CA LEU A 142 -25.92 41.11 -10.79
C LEU A 142 -27.42 40.86 -10.55
N SER A 143 -27.95 41.17 -9.36
CA SER A 143 -29.39 41.05 -9.07
C SER A 143 -30.19 42.33 -9.38
N GLN A 144 -29.53 43.48 -9.58
CA GLN A 144 -30.20 44.77 -9.83
C GLN A 144 -30.18 45.23 -11.30
N LYS A 145 -30.18 44.30 -12.26
CA LYS A 145 -30.31 44.60 -13.70
C LYS A 145 -31.22 43.61 -14.45
N ARG A 146 -32.39 43.33 -13.86
CA ARG A 146 -33.61 42.90 -14.56
C ARG A 146 -34.81 43.62 -13.94
N SER A 147 -35.01 44.85 -14.39
CA SER A 147 -36.32 45.49 -14.51
C SER A 147 -36.33 46.27 -15.80
#